data_AF-A0A2P6S4G3-F1
#
_entry.id   AF-A0A2P6S4G3-F1
#
_cell.length_a   1.000
_cell.length_b   1.000
_cell.length_c   1.000
_cell.angle_alpha   90.00
_cell.angle_beta   90.00
_cell.angle_gamma   90.00
#
_symmetry.space_group_name_H-M   'P 1'
#
loop_
_entity.id
_entity.type
_entity.pdbx_description
1 polymer ?
#
loop_
_entity_poly.entity_id
_entity_poly.type
_entity_poly.pdbx_seq_one_letter_code
_entity_poly.pdbx_strand_id
1 'polypeptide(L)'
;MADAISAALLLVETAIICTDQLHSRTSSVRKDLERARNCLARLQQWDNHTNPQAREKQVQDLACNIEDAINEYLLQVSQHSHTNRFSKLAHNVGHFIPDWIASSKLSSSIDELERDLNLVTLLDSVHSNGPQEGRPSSSTGPQGATLTHRFLEDHEIVGYDEEKTRLFQHLGERNPELLTIVIVGPGGSGKTTLVKNVYQSERVSSLFHFQAWIDVPLDLDQLLPKLLRRFKQEVDPHEDISDLQEKLRRILENKKFLVVLDNVWSHEAFESIVNALPKTEGSKLIVITRNIDVAPVSSNYIHDLCAGLSSKKANQLFCKKAFPDVVRNICPTHLEDWAEQIVTRCEGMPWAISQIGTLLARTPRVAVEWKKMHDTLGSDLSIASSISHYRDLPSNHKECFLYFGMFPEDETISRERLIRLWIAEGFVRPDGVKTVEAVAQTILTNLIDRNLVVVSAREIDGRVKNCRVSNLVREFIISKAKHFITVFGSQECWEYCSGFR
;
A
#
# COMPACT_ATOMS: atom_id res chain seq x y z
N MET A 1 -23.80 9.62 11.97
CA MET A 1 -23.75 9.05 13.34
C MET A 1 -24.87 8.04 13.66
N ALA A 2 -26.17 8.40 13.51
CA ALA A 2 -27.29 7.54 13.90
C ALA A 2 -27.37 6.18 13.17
N ASP A 3 -26.97 6.12 11.90
CA ASP A 3 -27.02 4.89 11.09
C ASP A 3 -26.00 3.83 11.56
N ALA A 4 -24.80 4.25 11.99
CA ALA A 4 -23.75 3.35 12.47
C ALA A 4 -24.09 2.75 13.85
N ILE A 5 -24.64 3.56 14.77
CA ILE A 5 -25.11 3.08 16.08
C ILE A 5 -26.28 2.11 15.89
N SER A 6 -27.20 2.41 14.97
CA SER A 6 -28.36 1.55 14.68
C SER A 6 -27.94 0.21 14.06
N ALA A 7 -26.95 0.22 13.17
CA ALA A 7 -26.38 -1.01 12.61
C ALA A 7 -25.67 -1.86 13.69
N ALA A 8 -24.88 -1.24 14.56
CA ALA A 8 -24.22 -1.93 15.67
C ALA A 8 -25.22 -2.52 16.68
N LEU A 9 -26.31 -1.80 17.00
CA LEU A 9 -27.39 -2.32 17.85
C LEU A 9 -28.08 -3.53 17.22
N LEU A 10 -28.36 -3.49 15.92
CA LEU A 10 -28.95 -4.62 15.19
C LEU A 10 -28.04 -5.86 15.24
N LEU A 11 -26.73 -5.67 15.12
CA LEU A 11 -25.73 -6.74 15.21
C LEU A 11 -25.66 -7.33 16.63
N VAL A 12 -25.69 -6.50 17.68
CA VAL A 12 -25.76 -6.96 19.07
C VAL A 12 -27.04 -7.76 19.32
N GLU A 13 -28.19 -7.29 18.84
CA GLU A 13 -29.46 -8.00 18.99
C GLU A 13 -29.45 -9.35 18.26
N THR A 14 -28.89 -9.38 17.06
CA THR A 14 -28.70 -10.61 16.29
C THR A 14 -27.76 -11.59 17.01
N ALA A 15 -26.67 -11.09 17.59
CA ALA A 15 -25.74 -11.90 18.37
C ALA A 15 -26.39 -12.47 19.65
N ILE A 16 -27.18 -11.68 20.37
CA ILE A 16 -27.94 -12.15 21.56
C ILE A 16 -28.91 -13.27 21.17
N ILE A 17 -29.65 -13.11 20.07
CA ILE A 17 -30.59 -14.12 19.58
C ILE A 17 -29.84 -15.42 19.23
N CYS A 18 -28.71 -15.32 18.54
CA CYS A 18 -27.85 -16.47 18.21
C CYS A 18 -27.29 -17.15 19.46
N THR A 19 -26.84 -16.39 20.45
CA THR A 19 -26.32 -16.91 21.73
C THR A 19 -27.42 -17.60 22.56
N ASP A 20 -28.67 -17.13 22.48
CA ASP A 20 -29.82 -17.69 23.21
C ASP A 20 -30.33 -19.03 22.63
N GLN A 21 -30.15 -19.22 21.32
CA GLN A 21 -30.48 -20.48 20.64
C GLN A 21 -29.50 -21.61 20.97
N LEU A 22 -28.28 -21.28 21.42
CA LEU A 22 -27.24 -22.23 21.85
C LEU A 22 -27.43 -22.56 23.33
N HIS A 23 -28.31 -23.53 23.63
CA HIS A 23 -28.76 -23.89 24.98
C HIS A 23 -27.71 -24.49 25.95
N SER A 24 -26.42 -24.19 25.82
CA SER A 24 -25.41 -24.58 26.80
C SER A 24 -24.28 -23.57 26.98
N ARG A 25 -24.17 -23.03 28.21
CA ARG A 25 -22.96 -22.45 28.82
C ARG A 25 -22.37 -21.14 28.25
N THR A 26 -23.20 -20.22 27.77
CA THR A 26 -22.77 -18.87 27.32
C THR A 26 -23.30 -17.72 28.21
N SER A 27 -23.53 -17.96 29.51
CA SER A 27 -24.06 -16.92 30.41
C SER A 27 -23.12 -15.72 30.61
N SER A 28 -21.81 -15.88 30.38
CA SER A 28 -20.85 -14.76 30.44
C SER A 28 -20.94 -13.90 29.19
N VAL A 29 -20.92 -14.53 28.01
CA VAL A 29 -21.00 -13.84 26.71
C VAL A 29 -22.33 -13.10 26.54
N ARG A 30 -23.43 -13.70 27.00
CA ARG A 30 -24.74 -13.01 27.02
C ARG A 30 -24.70 -11.73 27.86
N LYS A 31 -24.08 -11.77 29.04
CA LYS A 31 -23.92 -10.58 29.90
C LYS A 31 -23.07 -9.52 29.22
N ASP A 32 -22.04 -9.94 28.50
CA ASP A 32 -21.14 -9.05 27.77
C ASP A 32 -21.86 -8.37 26.57
N LEU A 33 -22.66 -9.13 25.82
CA LEU A 33 -23.52 -8.59 24.75
C LEU A 33 -24.60 -7.63 25.30
N GLU A 34 -25.17 -7.94 26.47
CA GLU A 34 -26.11 -7.04 27.17
C GLU A 34 -25.42 -5.75 27.64
N ARG A 35 -24.15 -5.81 28.09
CA ARG A 35 -23.35 -4.61 28.40
C ARG A 35 -23.09 -3.77 27.15
N ALA A 36 -22.69 -4.39 26.03
CA ALA A 36 -22.47 -3.69 24.77
C ALA A 36 -23.76 -2.99 24.27
N ARG A 37 -24.92 -3.68 24.38
CA ARG A 37 -26.24 -3.10 24.07
C ARG A 37 -26.52 -1.84 24.90
N ASN A 38 -26.26 -1.91 26.21
CA ASN A 38 -26.50 -0.78 27.11
C ASN A 38 -25.57 0.41 26.81
N CYS A 39 -24.31 0.17 26.44
CA CYS A 39 -23.39 1.22 26.02
C CYS A 39 -23.85 1.92 24.72
N LEU A 40 -24.26 1.14 23.71
CA LEU A 40 -24.77 1.68 22.45
C LEU A 40 -26.10 2.44 22.63
N ALA A 41 -26.99 1.95 23.49
CA ALA A 41 -28.23 2.67 23.82
C ALA A 41 -27.97 4.01 24.52
N ARG A 42 -26.94 4.08 25.38
CA ARG A 42 -26.49 5.35 26.00
C ARG A 42 -25.92 6.32 24.96
N LEU A 43 -25.16 5.82 23.99
CA LEU A 43 -24.64 6.61 22.88
C LEU A 43 -25.74 7.13 21.94
N GLN A 44 -26.83 6.37 21.78
CA GLN A 44 -27.99 6.78 20.97
C GLN A 44 -28.78 7.94 21.61
N GLN A 45 -28.74 8.08 22.94
CA GLN A 45 -29.43 9.13 23.69
C GLN A 45 -28.56 10.37 23.94
N TRP A 46 -27.31 10.38 23.49
CA TRP A 46 -26.36 11.46 23.80
C TRP A 46 -26.57 12.67 22.87
N ASP A 47 -26.93 13.81 23.46
CA ASP A 47 -27.35 15.02 22.74
C ASP A 47 -26.17 15.89 22.20
N ASN A 48 -26.42 16.57 21.08
CA ASN A 48 -25.45 16.99 20.06
C ASN A 48 -24.81 18.38 20.27
N HIS A 49 -24.59 18.81 21.51
CA HIS A 49 -24.35 20.25 21.77
C HIS A 49 -22.90 20.75 21.84
N THR A 50 -21.86 19.94 21.59
CA THR A 50 -20.49 20.51 21.46
C THR A 50 -19.57 19.69 20.54
N ASN A 51 -18.89 20.39 19.61
CA ASN A 51 -17.93 19.92 18.59
C ASN A 51 -18.27 18.61 17.82
N PRO A 52 -19.07 18.69 16.75
CA PRO A 52 -19.65 17.53 16.07
C PRO A 52 -18.65 16.66 15.30
N GLN A 53 -17.59 17.22 14.70
CA GLN A 53 -16.73 16.47 13.75
C GLN A 53 -15.70 15.54 14.41
N ALA A 54 -15.05 15.98 15.49
CA ALA A 54 -14.09 15.13 16.21
C ALA A 54 -14.80 14.00 16.98
N ARG A 55 -16.04 14.25 17.41
CA ARG A 55 -16.85 13.33 18.21
C ARG A 55 -17.60 12.31 17.34
N GLU A 56 -18.02 12.69 16.13
CA GLU A 56 -18.61 11.74 15.18
C GLU A 56 -17.63 10.64 14.79
N LYS A 57 -16.35 10.99 14.64
CA LYS A 57 -15.30 10.01 14.35
C LYS A 57 -15.12 9.02 15.49
N GLN A 58 -15.11 9.48 16.75
CA GLN A 58 -14.97 8.59 17.91
C GLN A 58 -16.16 7.63 18.05
N VAL A 59 -17.38 8.12 17.82
CA VAL A 59 -18.59 7.29 17.87
C VAL A 59 -18.63 6.28 16.70
N GLN A 60 -18.15 6.65 15.52
CA GLN A 60 -18.02 5.75 14.38
C GLN A 60 -16.94 4.68 14.61
N ASP A 61 -15.76 5.08 15.06
CA ASP A 61 -14.66 4.15 15.39
C ASP A 61 -15.12 3.15 16.47
N LEU A 62 -15.92 3.61 17.45
CA LEU A 62 -16.48 2.77 18.51
C LEU A 62 -17.54 1.78 18.01
N ALA A 63 -18.43 2.21 17.13
CA ALA A 63 -19.45 1.34 16.52
C ALA A 63 -18.79 0.26 15.65
N CYS A 64 -17.76 0.63 14.87
CA CYS A 64 -16.98 -0.30 14.06
C CYS A 64 -16.25 -1.34 14.91
N ASN A 65 -15.66 -0.95 16.05
CA ASN A 65 -14.95 -1.88 16.93
C ASN A 65 -15.90 -2.91 17.57
N ILE A 66 -17.13 -2.51 17.93
CA ILE A 66 -18.16 -3.43 18.45
C ILE A 66 -18.63 -4.38 17.35
N GLU A 67 -18.85 -3.86 16.14
CA GLU A 67 -19.20 -4.66 14.96
C GLU A 67 -18.11 -5.70 14.63
N ASP A 68 -16.84 -5.32 14.63
CA ASP A 68 -15.73 -6.23 14.39
C ASP A 68 -15.65 -7.33 15.46
N ALA A 69 -15.80 -6.99 16.74
CA ALA A 69 -15.77 -7.96 17.84
C ALA A 69 -16.95 -8.95 17.78
N ILE A 70 -18.14 -8.47 17.40
CA ILE A 70 -19.34 -9.31 17.24
C ILE A 70 -19.25 -10.18 16.00
N ASN A 71 -18.74 -9.65 14.90
CA ASN A 71 -18.51 -10.42 13.68
C ASN A 71 -17.45 -11.50 13.90
N GLU A 72 -16.36 -11.22 14.62
CA GLU A 72 -15.35 -12.20 15.01
C GLU A 72 -15.96 -13.32 15.89
N TYR A 73 -16.87 -12.98 16.81
CA TYR A 73 -17.62 -13.97 17.61
C TYR A 73 -18.61 -14.79 16.77
N LEU A 74 -19.40 -14.16 15.89
CA LEU A 74 -20.35 -14.83 15.00
C LEU A 74 -19.66 -15.75 13.98
N LEU A 75 -18.46 -15.40 13.53
CA LEU A 75 -17.62 -16.26 12.68
C LEU A 75 -17.21 -17.57 13.38
N GLN A 76 -17.05 -17.57 14.71
CA GLN A 76 -16.75 -18.78 15.48
C GLN A 76 -18.01 -19.59 15.80
N VAL A 77 -19.12 -18.92 16.11
CA VAL A 77 -20.41 -19.58 16.43
C VAL A 77 -21.06 -20.21 15.19
N SER A 78 -20.93 -19.58 14.02
CA SER A 78 -21.50 -20.08 12.75
C SER A 78 -20.91 -21.42 12.28
N GLN A 79 -19.76 -21.85 12.81
CA GLN A 79 -19.23 -23.21 12.59
C GLN A 79 -20.14 -24.32 13.16
N HIS A 80 -21.09 -23.99 14.06
CA HIS A 80 -21.96 -24.97 14.71
C HIS A 80 -23.36 -25.13 14.08
N SER A 81 -23.67 -24.45 12.96
CA SER A 81 -25.01 -24.48 12.34
C SER A 81 -25.00 -24.82 10.84
N HIS A 82 -24.19 -25.78 10.42
CA HIS A 82 -24.27 -26.31 9.05
C HIS A 82 -25.44 -27.29 8.91
N THR A 83 -26.64 -26.79 8.63
CA THR A 83 -27.74 -27.60 8.11
C THR A 83 -27.60 -27.73 6.59
N ASN A 84 -26.73 -28.61 6.10
CA ASN A 84 -26.85 -29.15 4.74
C ASN A 84 -26.16 -30.52 4.59
N ARG A 85 -26.87 -31.44 3.92
CA ARG A 85 -26.77 -32.91 4.01
C ARG A 85 -25.55 -33.59 3.35
N PHE A 86 -24.45 -32.91 3.05
CA PHE A 86 -23.32 -33.51 2.31
C PHE A 86 -21.95 -33.55 3.02
N SER A 87 -21.82 -33.13 4.27
CA SER A 87 -20.52 -33.15 4.99
C SER A 87 -20.26 -34.39 5.88
N LYS A 88 -21.00 -35.50 5.69
CA LYS A 88 -20.86 -36.70 6.55
C LYS A 88 -19.61 -37.57 6.30
N LEU A 89 -18.57 -37.08 5.63
CA LEU A 89 -17.40 -37.90 5.29
C LEU A 89 -16.03 -37.31 5.65
N ALA A 90 -15.98 -36.31 6.54
CA ALA A 90 -14.74 -35.92 7.19
C ALA A 90 -15.00 -35.45 8.63
N HIS A 91 -15.29 -36.39 9.52
CA HIS A 91 -15.12 -36.20 10.96
C HIS A 91 -14.07 -37.18 11.46
N ASN A 92 -12.98 -36.63 12.02
CA ASN A 92 -12.20 -37.10 13.18
C ASN A 92 -10.68 -36.90 13.02
N VAL A 93 -10.21 -35.65 13.18
CA VAL A 93 -9.04 -35.34 14.02
C VAL A 93 -9.38 -34.03 14.72
N GLY A 94 -9.44 -34.07 16.05
CA GLY A 94 -10.13 -33.07 16.87
C GLY A 94 -9.37 -31.74 17.01
N HIS A 95 -10.13 -30.65 16.95
CA HIS A 95 -9.80 -29.42 17.65
C HIS A 95 -10.87 -29.16 18.72
N PHE A 96 -10.50 -29.52 19.95
CA PHE A 96 -11.09 -28.98 21.18
C PHE A 96 -10.20 -27.79 21.58
N ILE A 97 -10.69 -26.57 21.44
CA ILE A 97 -10.14 -25.39 22.14
C ILE A 97 -11.34 -24.62 22.74
N PRO A 98 -11.28 -24.18 24.01
CA PRO A 98 -12.47 -23.92 24.82
C PRO A 98 -13.03 -22.50 24.64
N ASP A 99 -14.37 -22.39 24.67
CA ASP A 99 -15.24 -21.18 24.64
C ASP A 99 -14.78 -19.96 25.49
N TRP A 100 -13.83 -20.14 26.41
CA TRP A 100 -13.39 -19.11 27.36
C TRP A 100 -12.41 -18.07 26.78
N ILE A 101 -11.58 -18.42 25.79
CA ILE A 101 -10.59 -17.48 25.19
C ILE A 101 -11.28 -16.39 24.34
N ALA A 102 -12.37 -16.75 23.64
CA ALA A 102 -13.20 -15.80 22.91
C ALA A 102 -14.01 -14.90 23.86
N SER A 103 -14.53 -15.46 24.96
CA SER A 103 -15.24 -14.69 26.00
C SER A 103 -14.32 -13.70 26.72
N SER A 104 -13.05 -14.05 26.98
CA SER A 104 -12.11 -13.14 27.64
C SER A 104 -11.74 -11.92 26.78
N LYS A 105 -11.66 -12.11 25.46
CA LYS A 105 -11.32 -11.05 24.51
C LYS A 105 -12.50 -10.10 24.30
N LEU A 106 -13.72 -10.64 24.17
CA LEU A 106 -14.96 -9.87 24.14
C LEU A 106 -15.12 -9.03 25.43
N SER A 107 -14.91 -9.63 26.60
CA SER A 107 -14.95 -8.93 27.88
C SER A 107 -13.88 -7.82 27.95
N SER A 108 -12.66 -8.05 27.47
CA SER A 108 -11.61 -7.02 27.49
C SER A 108 -11.93 -5.81 26.61
N SER A 109 -12.53 -6.03 25.44
CA SER A 109 -12.96 -4.94 24.55
C SER A 109 -14.14 -4.17 25.14
N ILE A 110 -15.05 -4.85 25.86
CA ILE A 110 -16.17 -4.21 26.57
C ILE A 110 -15.68 -3.43 27.81
N ASP A 111 -14.67 -3.93 28.52
CA ASP A 111 -14.05 -3.24 29.66
C ASP A 111 -13.27 -1.99 29.22
N GLU A 112 -12.64 -2.01 28.03
CA GLU A 112 -12.01 -0.85 27.42
C GLU A 112 -13.07 0.19 27.01
N LEU A 113 -14.20 -0.28 26.46
CA LEU A 113 -15.41 0.50 26.17
C LEU A 113 -16.01 1.20 27.40
N GLU A 114 -16.17 0.50 28.53
CA GLU A 114 -16.69 1.10 29.77
C GLU A 114 -15.72 2.13 30.36
N ARG A 115 -14.40 1.93 30.23
CA ARG A 115 -13.40 2.90 30.67
C ARG A 115 -13.45 4.19 29.86
N ASP A 116 -13.53 4.07 28.54
CA ASP A 116 -13.59 5.23 27.64
C ASP A 116 -14.92 5.98 27.82
N LEU A 117 -16.05 5.28 27.96
CA LEU A 117 -17.35 5.91 28.22
C LEU A 117 -17.38 6.63 29.57
N ASN A 118 -16.80 6.03 30.62
CA ASN A 118 -16.72 6.65 31.95
C ASN A 118 -15.80 7.88 31.96
N LEU A 119 -14.66 7.85 31.25
CA LEU A 119 -13.78 9.00 31.07
C LEU A 119 -14.49 10.17 30.39
N VAL A 120 -15.33 9.90 29.37
CA VAL A 120 -16.11 10.93 28.68
C VAL A 120 -17.22 11.50 29.57
N THR A 121 -17.94 10.66 30.33
CA THR A 121 -18.96 11.16 31.29
C THR A 121 -18.36 11.96 32.45
N LEU A 122 -17.13 11.65 32.88
CA LEU A 122 -16.41 12.41 33.91
C LEU A 122 -15.95 13.78 33.39
N LEU A 123 -15.52 13.87 32.13
CA LEU A 123 -15.11 15.13 31.50
C LEU A 123 -16.27 16.14 31.32
N ASP A 124 -17.49 15.64 31.11
CA ASP A 124 -18.70 16.46 31.04
C ASP A 124 -19.12 17.00 32.42
N SER A 125 -18.90 16.24 33.50
CA SER A 125 -19.23 16.69 34.86
C SER A 125 -18.34 17.83 35.39
N VAL A 126 -17.15 18.01 34.81
CA VAL A 126 -16.17 19.04 35.21
C VAL A 126 -16.38 20.36 34.44
N HIS A 127 -17.12 20.36 33.32
CA HIS A 127 -17.32 21.55 32.48
C HIS A 127 -18.59 22.36 32.77
N SER A 128 -19.43 21.96 33.73
CA SER A 128 -20.66 22.67 34.09
C SER A 128 -20.51 23.79 35.13
N ASN A 129 -19.30 24.16 35.58
CA ASN A 129 -19.07 25.34 36.45
C ASN A 129 -17.87 26.17 35.94
N GLY A 130 -18.12 27.35 35.34
CA GLY A 130 -17.08 28.28 34.84
C GLY A 130 -16.30 29.04 35.96
N PRO A 131 -15.53 30.13 35.69
CA PRO A 131 -15.37 30.87 34.43
C PRO A 131 -13.91 31.29 34.03
N GLN A 132 -13.86 32.02 32.91
CA GLN A 132 -12.83 32.74 32.14
C GLN A 132 -11.46 33.20 32.71
N GLU A 133 -10.57 33.33 31.72
CA GLU A 133 -9.44 34.27 31.52
C GLU A 133 -8.00 33.89 31.93
N GLY A 134 -7.08 34.02 30.95
CA GLY A 134 -5.63 34.07 31.14
C GLY A 134 -4.79 33.44 30.02
N ARG A 135 -4.29 34.26 29.06
CA ARG A 135 -3.05 33.97 28.30
C ARG A 135 -1.88 33.84 29.30
N PRO A 136 -0.81 33.03 29.09
CA PRO A 136 0.11 33.27 27.97
C PRO A 136 0.97 32.06 27.46
N SER A 137 1.66 32.33 26.33
CA SER A 137 3.02 31.90 25.93
C SER A 137 3.41 30.43 25.65
N SER A 138 3.69 30.20 24.35
CA SER A 138 4.85 29.51 23.75
C SER A 138 5.54 28.36 24.50
N SER A 139 5.44 27.16 23.95
CA SER A 139 6.60 26.29 23.79
C SER A 139 6.47 25.42 22.54
N THR A 140 7.51 25.47 21.72
CA THR A 140 7.77 24.64 20.56
C THR A 140 7.90 23.17 20.97
N GLY A 141 7.05 22.32 20.40
CA GLY A 141 7.21 20.87 20.35
C GLY A 141 7.15 20.38 18.89
N PRO A 142 7.89 19.33 18.51
CA PRO A 142 8.12 19.00 17.12
C PRO A 142 6.84 18.43 16.50
N GLN A 143 6.34 19.15 15.49
CA GLN A 143 5.24 18.71 14.66
C GLN A 143 5.59 17.36 14.01
N GLY A 144 4.63 16.44 14.09
CA GLY A 144 4.68 15.16 13.39
C GLY A 144 5.07 15.37 11.94
N ALA A 145 6.06 14.61 11.49
CA ALA A 145 6.53 14.63 10.11
C ALA A 145 5.40 14.17 9.20
N THR A 146 4.62 15.13 8.69
CA THR A 146 3.95 15.03 7.41
C THR A 146 4.98 14.50 6.42
N LEU A 147 4.70 13.39 5.73
CA LEU A 147 5.51 12.80 4.67
C LEU A 147 5.58 13.78 3.49
N THR A 148 6.30 14.88 3.65
CA THR A 148 6.79 15.69 2.57
C THR A 148 7.86 14.86 1.86
N HIS A 149 7.77 14.76 0.54
CA HIS A 149 8.81 14.20 -0.32
C HIS A 149 10.12 14.93 -0.02
N ARG A 150 10.92 14.41 0.91
CA ARG A 150 12.24 14.95 1.20
C ARG A 150 13.06 14.82 -0.08
N PHE A 151 13.54 15.95 -0.56
CA PHE A 151 14.46 15.98 -1.70
C PHE A 151 15.72 15.22 -1.31
N LEU A 152 16.10 14.25 -2.14
CA LEU A 152 17.39 13.60 -2.02
C LEU A 152 18.39 14.40 -2.85
N GLU A 153 19.44 14.89 -2.20
CA GLU A 153 20.53 15.53 -2.92
C GLU A 153 21.29 14.52 -3.80
N ASP A 154 22.01 15.01 -4.80
CA ASP A 154 22.74 14.13 -5.73
C ASP A 154 23.69 13.18 -5.01
N HIS A 155 24.37 13.70 -4.00
CA HIS A 155 25.28 12.96 -3.14
C HIS A 155 24.57 11.92 -2.26
N GLU A 156 23.24 12.00 -2.06
CA GLU A 156 22.44 11.05 -1.28
C GLU A 156 22.00 9.84 -2.13
N ILE A 157 21.93 9.98 -3.45
CA ILE A 157 21.53 8.93 -4.39
C ILE A 157 22.71 7.98 -4.64
N VAL A 158 22.49 6.68 -4.55
CA VAL A 158 23.52 5.64 -4.75
C VAL A 158 23.06 4.66 -5.81
N GLY A 159 23.97 4.22 -6.67
CA GLY A 159 23.74 3.12 -7.60
C GLY A 159 23.09 3.50 -8.92
N TYR A 160 22.96 4.80 -9.21
CA TYR A 160 22.35 5.30 -10.44
C TYR A 160 23.33 6.06 -11.35
N ASP A 161 24.64 5.98 -11.10
CA ASP A 161 25.62 6.82 -11.79
C ASP A 161 25.70 6.54 -13.30
N GLU A 162 25.65 5.27 -13.67
CA GLU A 162 25.64 4.84 -15.08
C GLU A 162 24.33 5.24 -15.76
N GLU A 163 23.22 5.02 -15.06
CA GLU A 163 21.86 5.32 -15.48
C GLU A 163 21.68 6.83 -15.72
N LYS A 164 22.15 7.66 -14.79
CA LYS A 164 22.21 9.13 -14.93
C LYS A 164 23.07 9.54 -16.12
N THR A 165 24.26 8.96 -16.27
CA THR A 165 25.17 9.29 -17.38
C THR A 165 24.51 9.03 -18.72
N ARG A 166 23.83 7.88 -18.87
CA ARG A 166 23.06 7.55 -20.08
C ARG A 166 21.93 8.54 -20.30
N LEU A 167 21.16 8.91 -19.27
CA LEU A 167 20.10 9.91 -19.41
C LEU A 167 20.64 11.27 -19.84
N PHE A 168 21.75 11.74 -19.25
CA PHE A 168 22.38 12.99 -19.67
C PHE A 168 22.84 12.96 -21.13
N GLN A 169 23.34 11.81 -21.61
CA GLN A 169 23.72 11.64 -23.00
C GLN A 169 22.51 11.79 -23.92
N HIS A 170 21.45 11.01 -23.72
CA HIS A 170 20.24 11.05 -24.56
C HIS A 170 19.54 12.42 -24.53
N LEU A 171 19.57 13.12 -23.39
CA LEU A 171 19.03 14.49 -23.28
C LEU A 171 19.88 15.52 -24.04
N GLY A 172 21.18 15.30 -24.16
CA GLY A 172 22.12 16.16 -24.89
C GLY A 172 22.11 15.95 -26.41
N GLU A 173 21.69 14.79 -26.89
CA GLU A 173 21.72 14.44 -28.32
C GLU A 173 20.74 15.29 -29.15
N ARG A 174 21.24 15.89 -30.23
CA ARG A 174 20.39 16.50 -31.26
C ARG A 174 19.71 15.40 -32.06
N ASN A 175 18.39 15.36 -31.98
CA ASN A 175 17.55 14.42 -32.72
C ASN A 175 16.62 15.22 -33.63
N PRO A 176 16.43 14.77 -34.89
CA PRO A 176 15.59 15.47 -35.87
C PRO A 176 14.12 15.54 -35.45
N GLU A 177 13.66 14.57 -34.66
CA GLU A 177 12.30 14.50 -34.12
C GLU A 177 12.29 14.49 -32.58
N LEU A 178 11.09 14.50 -32.00
CA LEU A 178 10.86 14.33 -30.55
C LEU A 178 11.44 12.99 -30.08
N LEU A 179 12.48 13.03 -29.25
CA LEU A 179 13.03 11.81 -28.65
C LEU A 179 12.20 11.43 -27.43
N THR A 180 11.64 10.21 -27.45
CA THR A 180 10.92 9.64 -26.31
C THR A 180 11.81 8.67 -25.54
N ILE A 181 12.00 8.96 -24.25
CA ILE A 181 12.72 8.14 -23.28
C ILE A 181 11.71 7.55 -22.31
N VAL A 182 11.62 6.23 -22.23
CA VAL A 182 10.74 5.54 -21.27
C VAL A 182 11.57 4.99 -20.12
N ILE A 183 11.22 5.33 -18.89
CA ILE A 183 11.80 4.74 -17.68
C ILE A 183 10.75 3.82 -17.05
N VAL A 184 11.05 2.53 -17.01
CA VAL A 184 10.14 1.48 -16.53
C VAL A 184 10.70 0.76 -15.32
N GLY A 185 9.82 0.26 -14.45
CA GLY A 185 10.19 -0.50 -13.26
C GLY A 185 9.07 -0.55 -12.21
N PRO A 186 9.14 -1.46 -11.24
CA PRO A 186 8.11 -1.63 -10.21
C PRO A 186 8.05 -0.43 -9.24
N GLY A 187 7.01 -0.40 -8.40
CA GLY A 187 6.93 0.56 -7.28
C GLY A 187 8.18 0.52 -6.41
N GLY A 188 8.70 1.69 -6.01
CA GLY A 188 9.88 1.76 -5.15
C GLY A 188 11.24 1.48 -5.83
N SER A 189 11.26 1.23 -7.14
CA SER A 189 12.51 1.05 -7.91
C SER A 189 13.30 2.34 -8.16
N GLY A 190 12.87 3.50 -7.65
CA GLY A 190 13.63 4.75 -7.75
C GLY A 190 13.52 5.53 -9.07
N LYS A 191 12.60 5.17 -10.00
CA LYS A 191 12.41 5.88 -11.28
C LYS A 191 12.25 7.39 -11.14
N THR A 192 11.28 7.83 -10.34
CA THR A 192 11.01 9.26 -10.08
C THR A 192 12.25 9.93 -9.49
N THR A 193 12.94 9.26 -8.56
CA THR A 193 14.18 9.78 -7.95
C THR A 193 15.29 9.97 -8.98
N LEU A 194 15.50 9.00 -9.87
CA LEU A 194 16.49 9.05 -10.96
C LEU A 194 16.20 10.22 -11.90
N VAL A 195 14.98 10.31 -12.43
CA VAL A 195 14.60 11.34 -13.41
C VAL A 195 14.62 12.72 -12.78
N LYS A 196 14.12 12.86 -11.54
CA LYS A 196 14.07 14.15 -10.84
C LYS A 196 15.46 14.71 -10.60
N ASN A 197 16.42 13.86 -10.22
CA ASN A 197 17.81 14.27 -10.06
C ASN A 197 18.44 14.78 -11.37
N VAL A 198 18.21 14.09 -12.49
CA VAL A 198 18.68 14.52 -13.82
C VAL A 198 17.98 15.81 -14.27
N TYR A 199 16.65 15.85 -14.17
CA TYR A 199 15.81 16.97 -14.58
C TYR A 199 16.21 18.28 -13.88
N GLN A 200 16.51 18.23 -12.58
CA GLN A 200 16.85 19.40 -11.77
C GLN A 200 18.31 19.86 -11.91
N SER A 201 19.15 19.11 -12.64
CA SER A 201 20.55 19.51 -12.84
C SER A 201 20.67 20.79 -13.69
N GLU A 202 21.67 21.62 -13.40
CA GLU A 202 21.95 22.82 -14.20
C GLU A 202 22.30 22.48 -15.65
N ARG A 203 22.96 21.32 -15.85
CA ARG A 203 23.28 20.77 -17.17
C ARG A 203 22.02 20.54 -18.01
N VAL A 204 20.92 20.09 -17.42
CA VAL A 204 19.66 19.87 -18.15
C VAL A 204 18.87 21.18 -18.25
N SER A 205 18.85 21.98 -17.19
CA SER A 205 18.19 23.29 -17.15
C SER A 205 18.60 24.21 -18.29
N SER A 206 19.89 24.23 -18.63
CA SER A 206 20.45 25.06 -19.72
C SER A 206 20.17 24.54 -21.14
N LEU A 207 19.68 23.31 -21.31
CA LEU A 207 19.48 22.68 -22.63
C LEU A 207 18.11 22.97 -23.26
N PHE A 208 17.12 23.42 -22.50
CA PHE A 208 15.72 23.50 -22.91
C PHE A 208 15.11 24.86 -22.58
N HIS A 209 14.34 25.44 -23.50
CA HIS A 209 13.63 26.70 -23.29
C HIS A 209 12.42 26.51 -22.34
N PHE A 210 11.76 25.36 -22.46
CA PHE A 210 10.60 25.00 -21.65
C PHE A 210 10.82 23.66 -20.97
N GLN A 211 10.43 23.59 -19.70
CA GLN A 211 10.46 22.35 -18.94
C GLN A 211 9.16 22.19 -18.17
N ALA A 212 8.58 20.99 -18.22
CA ALA A 212 7.42 20.65 -17.43
C ALA A 212 7.57 19.25 -16.84
N TRP A 213 7.18 19.12 -15.58
CA TRP A 213 6.97 17.84 -14.92
C TRP A 213 5.51 17.70 -14.56
N ILE A 214 4.87 16.63 -15.02
CA ILE A 214 3.46 16.37 -14.79
C ILE A 214 3.28 14.97 -14.22
N ASP A 215 2.62 14.89 -13.07
CA ASP A 215 2.02 13.65 -12.60
C ASP A 215 0.73 13.44 -13.38
N VAL A 216 0.69 12.39 -14.21
CA VAL A 216 -0.39 12.19 -15.17
C VAL A 216 -1.69 11.88 -14.40
N PRO A 217 -2.78 12.64 -14.60
CA PRO A 217 -4.06 12.42 -13.93
C PRO A 217 -4.88 11.31 -14.60
N LEU A 218 -5.55 10.43 -13.85
CA LEU A 218 -6.42 9.38 -14.43
C LEU A 218 -7.38 9.91 -15.52
N ASP A 219 -7.91 11.12 -15.31
CA ASP A 219 -8.68 11.85 -16.31
C ASP A 219 -7.74 12.60 -17.28
N LEU A 220 -7.58 12.07 -18.49
CA LEU A 220 -6.68 12.60 -19.51
C LEU A 220 -7.08 14.00 -20.00
N ASP A 221 -8.36 14.37 -19.88
CA ASP A 221 -8.85 15.68 -20.31
C ASP A 221 -8.23 16.79 -19.44
N GLN A 222 -7.83 16.48 -18.21
CA GLN A 222 -7.14 17.40 -17.30
C GLN A 222 -5.65 17.57 -17.62
N LEU A 223 -5.07 16.76 -18.49
CA LEU A 223 -3.63 16.78 -18.73
C LEU A 223 -3.18 18.03 -19.49
N LEU A 224 -3.81 18.34 -20.62
CA LEU A 224 -3.45 19.52 -21.42
C LEU A 224 -3.64 20.82 -20.63
N PRO A 225 -4.75 21.01 -19.88
CA PRO A 225 -4.89 22.11 -18.93
C PRO A 225 -3.72 22.20 -17.94
N LYS A 226 -3.31 21.07 -17.35
CA LYS A 226 -2.16 21.05 -16.40
C LYS A 226 -0.85 21.44 -17.09
N LEU A 227 -0.59 20.95 -18.30
CA LEU A 227 0.62 21.26 -19.06
C LEU A 227 0.68 22.74 -19.44
N LEU A 228 -0.41 23.30 -19.96
CA LEU A 228 -0.53 24.72 -20.29
C LEU A 228 -0.31 25.60 -19.06
N ARG A 229 -0.92 25.25 -17.91
CA ARG A 229 -0.67 25.96 -16.64
C ARG A 229 0.79 25.90 -16.21
N ARG A 230 1.50 24.78 -16.44
CA ARG A 230 2.96 24.70 -16.17
C ARG A 230 3.79 25.60 -17.07
N PHE A 231 3.32 25.88 -18.28
CA PHE A 231 3.90 26.89 -19.16
C PHE A 231 3.36 28.31 -18.91
N LYS A 232 2.73 28.54 -17.74
CA LYS A 232 2.19 29.82 -17.29
C LYS A 232 1.14 30.41 -18.24
N GLN A 233 0.30 29.54 -18.81
CA GLN A 233 -0.81 29.94 -19.65
C GLN A 233 -2.12 29.86 -18.89
N GLU A 234 -3.00 30.81 -19.19
CA GLU A 234 -4.39 30.75 -18.76
C GLU A 234 -5.13 29.69 -19.59
N VAL A 235 -5.99 28.94 -18.89
CA VAL A 235 -6.80 27.88 -19.47
C VAL A 235 -8.23 28.14 -19.05
N ASP A 236 -9.10 28.43 -20.01
CA ASP A 236 -10.53 28.49 -19.80
C ASP A 236 -11.06 27.06 -19.58
N PRO A 237 -11.81 26.77 -18.50
CA PRO A 237 -12.46 25.47 -18.29
C PRO A 237 -13.42 25.05 -19.41
N HIS A 238 -13.86 25.98 -20.26
CA HIS A 238 -14.77 25.73 -21.38
C HIS A 238 -14.06 25.62 -22.75
N GLU A 239 -12.73 25.78 -22.81
CA GLU A 239 -11.95 25.55 -24.04
C GLU A 239 -12.00 24.06 -24.43
N ASP A 240 -12.24 23.77 -25.71
CA ASP A 240 -12.22 22.41 -26.24
C ASP A 240 -10.80 21.84 -26.24
N ILE A 241 -10.67 20.52 -26.12
CA ILE A 241 -9.40 19.79 -26.13
C ILE A 241 -8.60 20.10 -27.40
N SER A 242 -9.26 20.19 -28.55
CA SER A 242 -8.61 20.55 -29.82
C SER A 242 -7.96 21.94 -29.76
N ASP A 243 -8.64 22.92 -29.16
CA ASP A 243 -8.13 24.28 -29.00
C ASP A 243 -6.94 24.31 -28.02
N LEU A 244 -7.02 23.55 -26.93
CA LEU A 244 -5.92 23.40 -25.97
C LEU A 244 -4.68 22.76 -26.61
N GLN A 245 -4.86 21.75 -27.47
CA GLN A 245 -3.77 21.14 -28.23
C GLN A 245 -3.12 22.15 -29.17
N GLU A 246 -3.92 22.91 -29.91
CA GLU A 246 -3.41 23.93 -30.84
C GLU A 246 -2.67 25.05 -30.10
N LYS A 247 -3.21 25.51 -28.96
CA LYS A 247 -2.57 26.48 -28.07
C LYS A 247 -1.21 25.96 -27.59
N LEU A 248 -1.16 24.70 -27.13
CA LEU A 248 0.07 24.03 -26.71
C LEU A 248 1.10 23.96 -27.84
N ARG A 249 0.67 23.56 -29.05
CA ARG A 249 1.55 23.49 -30.23
C ARG A 249 2.16 24.85 -30.54
N ARG A 250 1.36 25.92 -30.59
CA ARG A 250 1.86 27.30 -30.82
C ARG A 250 2.86 27.76 -29.77
N ILE A 251 2.66 27.39 -28.51
CA ILE A 251 3.60 27.77 -27.43
C ILE A 251 4.95 27.09 -27.60
N LEU A 252 4.94 25.81 -27.95
CA LEU A 252 6.11 24.95 -28.06
C LEU A 252 6.77 25.00 -29.46
N GLU A 253 6.10 25.59 -30.43
CA GLU A 253 6.59 25.72 -31.80
C GLU A 253 7.97 26.38 -31.84
N ASN A 254 8.90 25.76 -32.57
CA ASN A 254 10.30 26.18 -32.72
C ASN A 254 11.07 26.39 -31.40
N LYS A 255 10.56 25.88 -30.27
CA LYS A 255 11.21 25.96 -28.96
C LYS A 255 11.54 24.58 -28.46
N LYS A 256 12.83 24.32 -28.26
CA LYS A 256 13.29 23.08 -27.62
C LYS A 256 12.70 22.94 -26.21
N PHE A 257 11.97 21.86 -25.95
CA PHE A 257 11.31 21.59 -24.67
C PHE A 257 11.68 20.22 -24.07
N LEU A 258 11.53 20.09 -22.75
CA LEU A 258 11.60 18.83 -22.02
C LEU A 258 10.29 18.64 -21.23
N VAL A 259 9.54 17.59 -21.53
CA VAL A 259 8.36 17.21 -20.75
C VAL A 259 8.64 15.89 -20.04
N VAL A 260 8.37 15.83 -18.75
CA VAL A 260 8.39 14.60 -17.94
C VAL A 260 6.96 14.25 -17.55
N LEU A 261 6.53 13.04 -17.90
CA LEU A 261 5.26 12.47 -17.54
C LEU A 261 5.49 11.39 -16.49
N ASP A 262 5.05 11.62 -15.26
CA ASP A 262 5.17 10.66 -14.16
C ASP A 262 3.89 9.84 -13.98
N ASN A 263 4.06 8.55 -13.70
CA ASN A 263 3.03 7.53 -13.50
C ASN A 263 2.03 7.34 -14.66
N VAL A 264 2.53 7.19 -15.90
CA VAL A 264 1.66 6.83 -17.04
C VAL A 264 1.16 5.39 -16.91
N TRP A 265 -0.16 5.19 -16.95
CA TRP A 265 -0.81 3.89 -16.69
C TRP A 265 -1.15 3.05 -17.94
N SER A 266 -1.39 3.67 -19.11
CA SER A 266 -1.76 2.94 -20.33
C SER A 266 -1.07 3.47 -21.58
N HIS A 267 -1.04 2.63 -22.62
CA HIS A 267 -0.54 3.00 -23.93
C HIS A 267 -1.40 4.07 -24.61
N GLU A 268 -2.73 4.00 -24.46
CA GLU A 268 -3.67 5.03 -24.95
C GLU A 268 -3.38 6.39 -24.32
N ALA A 269 -3.15 6.41 -22.99
CA ALA A 269 -2.74 7.62 -22.29
C ALA A 269 -1.43 8.15 -22.87
N PHE A 270 -0.45 7.30 -23.12
CA PHE A 270 0.80 7.71 -23.76
C PHE A 270 0.59 8.31 -25.17
N GLU A 271 -0.13 7.62 -26.06
CA GLU A 271 -0.36 8.07 -27.44
C GLU A 271 -1.10 9.40 -27.49
N SER A 272 -2.13 9.57 -26.67
CA SER A 272 -2.88 10.82 -26.58
C SER A 272 -1.97 12.01 -26.26
N ILE A 273 -0.92 11.79 -25.47
CA ILE A 273 0.00 12.86 -25.02
C ILE A 273 1.03 13.16 -26.09
N VAL A 274 1.63 12.12 -26.68
CA VAL A 274 2.58 12.27 -27.78
C VAL A 274 1.94 12.99 -28.96
N ASN A 275 0.69 12.66 -29.29
CA ASN A 275 -0.06 13.29 -30.38
C ASN A 275 -0.39 14.77 -30.12
N ALA A 276 -0.48 15.18 -28.86
CA ALA A 276 -0.70 16.58 -28.50
C ALA A 276 0.58 17.44 -28.55
N LEU A 277 1.76 16.83 -28.43
CA LEU A 277 3.05 17.53 -28.44
C LEU A 277 3.55 17.78 -29.88
N PRO A 278 4.16 18.94 -30.18
CA PRO A 278 4.76 19.17 -31.48
C PRO A 278 6.08 18.38 -31.64
N LYS A 279 6.37 17.96 -32.87
CA LYS A 279 7.62 17.29 -33.24
C LYS A 279 8.72 18.33 -33.51
N THR A 280 9.23 18.94 -32.44
CA THR A 280 10.26 19.98 -32.54
C THR A 280 11.66 19.40 -32.34
N GLU A 281 12.58 19.70 -33.26
CA GLU A 281 13.98 19.22 -33.22
C GLU A 281 14.62 19.46 -31.84
N GLY A 282 15.30 18.43 -31.33
CA GLY A 282 16.00 18.48 -30.06
C GLY A 282 15.10 18.43 -28.82
N SER A 283 13.77 18.45 -28.95
CA SER A 283 12.86 18.31 -27.82
C SER A 283 12.81 16.88 -27.31
N LYS A 284 12.52 16.73 -26.02
CA LYS A 284 12.57 15.45 -25.29
C LYS A 284 11.29 15.22 -24.52
N LEU A 285 10.83 13.97 -24.55
CA LEU A 285 9.76 13.45 -23.70
C LEU A 285 10.34 12.34 -22.82
N ILE A 286 10.25 12.49 -21.50
CA ILE A 286 10.52 11.40 -20.55
C ILE A 286 9.20 10.86 -20.03
N VAL A 287 9.01 9.56 -20.12
CA VAL A 287 7.84 8.86 -19.60
C VAL A 287 8.27 7.94 -18.48
N ILE A 288 7.74 8.15 -17.29
CA ILE A 288 7.95 7.28 -16.14
C ILE A 288 6.70 6.40 -15.99
N THR A 289 6.91 5.10 -16.02
CA THR A 289 5.81 4.14 -15.93
C THR A 289 6.21 2.91 -15.11
N ARG A 290 5.21 2.20 -14.61
CA ARG A 290 5.37 0.88 -14.01
C ARG A 290 5.10 -0.25 -14.99
N ASN A 291 4.59 0.08 -16.18
CA ASN A 291 4.15 -0.87 -17.17
C ASN A 291 5.00 -0.73 -18.44
N ILE A 292 5.76 -1.77 -18.77
CA ILE A 292 6.65 -1.77 -19.95
C ILE A 292 5.88 -1.59 -21.26
N ASP A 293 4.63 -2.05 -21.31
CA ASP A 293 3.78 -1.98 -22.51
C ASP A 293 3.28 -0.57 -22.82
N VAL A 294 3.49 0.39 -21.92
CA VAL A 294 3.26 1.81 -22.23
C VAL A 294 4.25 2.30 -23.29
N ALA A 295 5.45 1.71 -23.33
CA ALA A 295 6.46 2.07 -24.32
C ALA A 295 6.01 1.63 -25.72
N PRO A 296 5.88 2.55 -26.69
CA PRO A 296 5.63 2.16 -28.07
C PRO A 296 6.85 1.40 -28.64
N VAL A 297 6.61 0.58 -29.66
CA VAL A 297 7.69 -0.06 -30.44
C VAL A 297 8.63 0.99 -31.06
N SER A 298 8.12 2.19 -31.33
CA SER A 298 8.88 3.34 -31.83
C SER A 298 9.58 4.16 -30.73
N SER A 299 9.58 3.70 -29.48
CA SER A 299 10.30 4.38 -28.40
C SER A 299 11.79 4.41 -28.73
N ASN A 300 12.42 5.57 -28.59
CA ASN A 300 13.80 5.73 -29.00
C ASN A 300 14.77 5.13 -27.98
N TYR A 301 14.38 5.13 -26.70
CA TYR A 301 15.17 4.56 -25.62
C TYR A 301 14.28 4.09 -24.47
N ILE A 302 14.46 2.84 -24.04
CA ILE A 302 13.83 2.27 -22.84
C ILE A 302 14.92 2.03 -21.79
N HIS A 303 14.72 2.61 -20.61
CA HIS A 303 15.55 2.41 -19.44
C HIS A 303 14.81 1.53 -18.44
N ASP A 304 15.27 0.29 -18.30
CA ASP A 304 14.62 -0.72 -17.45
C ASP A 304 15.27 -0.80 -16.06
N LEU A 305 14.47 -0.49 -15.03
CA LEU A 305 14.83 -0.60 -13.61
C LEU A 305 14.10 -1.76 -12.92
N CYS A 306 13.57 -2.75 -13.66
CA CYS A 306 12.85 -3.89 -13.09
C CYS A 306 13.71 -4.77 -12.18
N ALA A 307 15.01 -4.89 -12.48
CA ALA A 307 15.94 -5.69 -11.70
C ALA A 307 16.38 -5.04 -10.36
N GLY A 308 16.01 -3.78 -10.12
CA GLY A 308 16.50 -3.03 -8.95
C GLY A 308 18.01 -2.75 -9.01
N LEU A 309 18.60 -2.49 -7.85
CA LEU A 309 20.05 -2.28 -7.71
C LEU A 309 20.80 -3.60 -7.72
N SER A 310 21.97 -3.63 -8.38
CA SER A 310 22.89 -4.77 -8.26
C SER A 310 23.31 -4.98 -6.81
N SER A 311 23.63 -6.22 -6.42
CA SER A 311 24.03 -6.56 -5.04
C SER A 311 25.11 -5.60 -4.48
N LYS A 312 26.11 -5.24 -5.30
CA LYS A 312 27.13 -4.25 -4.92
C LYS A 312 26.55 -2.87 -4.63
N LYS A 313 25.69 -2.33 -5.51
CA LYS A 313 25.05 -1.01 -5.37
C LYS A 313 24.05 -1.01 -4.20
N ALA A 314 23.32 -2.12 -4.02
CA ALA A 314 22.38 -2.34 -2.93
C ALA A 314 23.09 -2.31 -1.56
N ASN A 315 24.20 -3.04 -1.43
CA ASN A 315 25.05 -3.03 -0.23
C ASN A 315 25.62 -1.64 0.05
N GLN A 316 26.07 -0.91 -0.97
CA GLN A 316 26.55 0.46 -0.78
C GLN A 316 25.45 1.39 -0.24
N LEU A 317 24.24 1.33 -0.81
CA LEU A 317 23.10 2.10 -0.32
C LEU A 317 22.72 1.71 1.10
N PHE A 318 22.68 0.41 1.39
CA PHE A 318 22.38 -0.11 2.72
C PHE A 318 23.35 0.43 3.76
N CYS A 319 24.65 0.25 3.52
CA CYS A 319 25.68 0.64 4.47
C CYS A 319 25.68 2.16 4.71
N LYS A 320 25.47 2.97 3.66
CA LYS A 320 25.29 4.41 3.77
C LYS A 320 24.12 4.80 4.70
N LYS A 321 23.04 4.04 4.66
CA LYS A 321 21.82 4.31 5.45
C LYS A 321 21.92 3.75 6.87
N ALA A 322 22.52 2.57 7.05
CA ALA A 322 22.65 1.88 8.33
C ALA A 322 23.81 2.37 9.20
N PHE A 323 24.86 2.94 8.59
CA PHE A 323 26.07 3.36 9.30
C PHE A 323 26.45 4.83 8.98
N PRO A 324 25.54 5.81 9.16
CA PRO A 324 25.80 7.20 8.78
C PRO A 324 26.92 7.86 9.59
N ASP A 325 27.12 7.43 10.83
CA ASP A 325 28.15 7.88 11.79
C ASP A 325 29.48 7.14 11.67
N VAL A 326 29.54 6.06 10.88
CA VAL A 326 30.78 5.29 10.67
C VAL A 326 31.56 5.87 9.50
N VAL A 327 32.88 6.00 9.67
CA VAL A 327 33.78 6.48 8.62
C VAL A 327 33.62 5.62 7.35
N ARG A 328 33.38 6.28 6.21
CA ARG A 328 33.12 5.65 4.90
C ARG A 328 31.90 4.72 4.86
N ASN A 329 31.03 4.78 5.88
CA ASN A 329 29.85 3.94 6.00
C ASN A 329 30.17 2.44 5.88
N ILE A 330 31.29 1.98 6.45
CA ILE A 330 31.70 0.57 6.33
C ILE A 330 30.89 -0.27 7.32
N CYS A 331 30.38 -1.42 6.86
CA CYS A 331 29.71 -2.38 7.73
C CYS A 331 30.74 -3.02 8.69
N PRO A 332 30.48 -3.08 10.01
CA PRO A 332 31.30 -3.84 10.94
C PRO A 332 31.33 -5.32 10.57
N THR A 333 32.50 -5.95 10.63
CA THR A 333 32.72 -7.35 10.19
C THR A 333 31.78 -8.35 10.87
N HIS A 334 31.48 -8.17 12.16
CA HIS A 334 30.58 -9.06 12.90
C HIS A 334 29.10 -8.92 12.51
N LEU A 335 28.75 -7.96 11.63
CA LEU A 335 27.40 -7.73 11.12
C LEU A 335 27.28 -8.00 9.62
N GLU A 336 28.38 -8.30 8.91
CA GLU A 336 28.39 -8.47 7.45
C GLU A 336 27.42 -9.58 7.00
N ASP A 337 27.44 -10.74 7.66
CA ASP A 337 26.54 -11.86 7.35
C ASP A 337 25.06 -11.49 7.49
N TRP A 338 24.71 -10.70 8.52
CA TRP A 338 23.34 -10.24 8.72
C TRP A 338 22.96 -9.15 7.72
N ALA A 339 23.87 -8.21 7.45
CA ALA A 339 23.68 -7.17 6.46
C ALA A 339 23.37 -7.78 5.08
N GLU A 340 24.13 -8.80 4.66
CA GLU A 340 23.90 -9.49 3.39
C GLU A 340 22.53 -10.15 3.32
N GLN A 341 22.13 -10.88 4.37
CA GLN A 341 20.81 -11.53 4.43
C GLN A 341 19.67 -10.49 4.38
N ILE A 342 19.80 -9.39 5.13
CA ILE A 342 18.82 -8.30 5.16
C ILE A 342 18.71 -7.62 3.79
N VAL A 343 19.84 -7.31 3.15
CA VAL A 343 19.85 -6.66 1.82
C VAL A 343 19.28 -7.59 0.76
N THR A 344 19.56 -8.89 0.85
CA THR A 344 19.00 -9.90 -0.06
C THR A 344 17.48 -9.93 0.01
N ARG A 345 16.89 -9.86 1.21
CA ARG A 345 15.44 -9.76 1.39
C ARG A 345 14.81 -8.50 0.79
N CYS A 346 15.60 -7.45 0.55
CA CYS A 346 15.13 -6.23 -0.08
C CYS A 346 15.02 -6.33 -1.62
N GLU A 347 15.47 -7.42 -2.24
CA GLU A 347 15.43 -7.65 -3.69
C GLU A 347 16.03 -6.48 -4.52
N GLY A 348 17.08 -5.84 -3.99
CA GLY A 348 17.71 -4.69 -4.66
C GLY A 348 16.83 -3.43 -4.71
N MET A 349 15.66 -3.39 -4.07
CA MET A 349 14.74 -2.26 -4.12
C MET A 349 15.26 -1.09 -3.27
N PRO A 350 15.60 0.07 -3.88
CA PRO A 350 16.22 1.18 -3.15
C PRO A 350 15.37 1.70 -2.00
N TRP A 351 14.04 1.74 -2.17
CA TRP A 351 13.14 2.22 -1.11
C TRP A 351 13.23 1.33 0.13
N ALA A 352 13.19 0.01 -0.05
CA ALA A 352 13.22 -0.97 1.04
C ALA A 352 14.56 -0.93 1.75
N ILE A 353 15.65 -0.95 0.97
CA ILE A 353 17.02 -0.85 1.48
C ILE A 353 17.19 0.43 2.31
N SER A 354 16.69 1.57 1.80
CA SER A 354 16.80 2.84 2.50
C SER A 354 16.01 2.86 3.80
N GLN A 355 14.78 2.31 3.81
CA GLN A 355 13.96 2.27 5.01
C GLN A 355 14.57 1.38 6.09
N ILE A 356 14.98 0.16 5.72
CA ILE A 356 15.59 -0.81 6.65
C ILE A 356 16.94 -0.31 7.15
N GLY A 357 17.79 0.22 6.26
CA GLY A 357 19.05 0.83 6.67
C GLY A 357 18.83 1.99 7.65
N THR A 358 17.87 2.87 7.38
CA THR A 358 17.55 3.99 8.30
C THR A 358 17.03 3.50 9.65
N LEU A 359 16.27 2.39 9.68
CA LEU A 359 15.82 1.76 10.91
C LEU A 359 17.02 1.20 11.70
N LEU A 360 17.89 0.44 11.04
CA LEU A 360 19.09 -0.17 11.63
C LEU A 360 20.12 0.84 12.11
N ALA A 361 20.15 2.05 11.55
CA ALA A 361 20.98 3.13 12.07
C ALA A 361 20.67 3.51 13.53
N ARG A 362 19.46 3.18 14.01
CA ARG A 362 19.03 3.41 15.40
C ARG A 362 19.06 2.13 16.25
N THR A 363 19.39 0.99 15.65
CA THR A 363 19.43 -0.31 16.31
C THR A 363 20.83 -0.55 16.90
N PRO A 364 20.94 -1.15 18.10
CA PRO A 364 22.24 -1.54 18.64
C PRO A 364 23.02 -2.43 17.66
N ARG A 365 24.33 -2.18 17.52
CA ARG A 365 25.22 -2.88 16.58
C ARG A 365 25.67 -4.24 17.11
N VAL A 366 24.70 -5.06 17.49
CA VAL A 366 24.90 -6.39 18.07
C VAL A 366 24.18 -7.40 17.19
N ALA A 367 24.84 -8.54 16.91
CA ALA A 367 24.33 -9.56 15.99
C ALA A 367 22.92 -10.07 16.38
N VAL A 368 22.62 -10.16 17.68
CA VAL A 368 21.30 -10.60 18.17
C VAL A 368 20.16 -9.65 17.76
N GLU A 369 20.39 -8.34 17.85
CA GLU A 369 19.39 -7.33 17.44
C GLU A 369 19.20 -7.30 15.92
N TRP A 370 20.28 -7.51 15.16
CA TRP A 370 20.23 -7.58 13.70
C TRP A 370 19.54 -8.85 13.20
N LYS A 371 19.81 -9.98 13.85
CA LYS A 371 19.06 -11.22 13.64
C LYS A 371 17.58 -11.03 13.95
N LYS A 372 17.24 -10.44 15.09
CA LYS A 372 15.85 -10.16 15.47
C LYS A 372 15.17 -9.29 14.42
N MET A 373 15.82 -8.23 13.96
CA MET A 373 15.31 -7.37 12.90
C MET A 373 15.11 -8.16 11.61
N HIS A 374 16.09 -8.96 11.19
CA HIS A 374 15.98 -9.84 10.04
C HIS A 374 14.74 -10.75 10.14
N ASP A 375 14.55 -11.38 11.29
CA ASP A 375 13.45 -12.31 11.56
C ASP A 375 12.08 -11.60 11.64
N THR A 376 12.05 -10.29 11.98
CA THR A 376 10.81 -9.49 12.06
C THR A 376 10.54 -8.59 10.85
N LEU A 377 11.42 -8.59 9.83
CA LEU A 377 11.43 -7.65 8.70
C LEU A 377 10.08 -7.43 8.00
N GLY A 378 9.19 -8.43 7.88
CA GLY A 378 7.84 -8.17 7.31
C GLY A 378 6.73 -7.96 8.33
N SER A 379 6.97 -8.27 9.61
CA SER A 379 5.99 -8.07 10.68
C SER A 379 6.02 -6.66 11.27
N ASP A 380 7.19 -6.00 11.24
CA ASP A 380 7.37 -4.68 11.83
C ASP A 380 6.74 -3.57 10.97
N LEU A 381 5.92 -2.76 11.63
CA LEU A 381 5.05 -1.73 11.06
C LEU A 381 5.78 -0.64 10.26
N SER A 382 7.12 -0.54 10.34
CA SER A 382 7.88 0.52 9.67
C SER A 382 7.92 0.35 8.14
N ILE A 383 7.97 -0.90 7.64
CA ILE A 383 7.81 -1.24 6.22
C ILE A 383 6.33 -1.23 5.85
N ALA A 384 5.46 -1.58 6.80
CA ALA A 384 4.00 -1.57 6.64
C ALA A 384 3.39 -0.17 6.50
N SER A 385 4.10 0.91 6.83
CA SER A 385 3.64 2.29 6.56
C SER A 385 3.48 2.55 5.05
N SER A 386 4.28 1.90 4.21
CA SER A 386 4.11 1.85 2.75
C SER A 386 3.03 0.86 2.30
N ILE A 387 2.68 -0.13 3.13
CA ILE A 387 1.54 -1.05 2.96
C ILE A 387 0.28 -0.49 3.65
N SER A 388 0.26 0.82 3.96
CA SER A 388 -0.92 1.53 4.50
C SER A 388 -2.18 1.26 3.66
N HIS A 389 -2.01 1.08 2.35
CA HIS A 389 -3.05 0.70 1.39
C HIS A 389 -3.76 -0.63 1.70
N TYR A 390 -3.18 -1.53 2.51
CA TYR A 390 -3.83 -2.78 2.94
C TYR A 390 -5.01 -2.50 3.87
N ARG A 391 -4.91 -1.51 4.78
CA ARG A 391 -6.01 -1.18 5.70
C ARG A 391 -7.25 -0.72 4.92
N ASP A 392 -7.01 0.03 3.86
CA ASP A 392 -8.02 0.61 2.97
C ASP A 392 -8.47 -0.37 1.86
N LEU A 393 -8.08 -1.64 1.92
CA LEU A 393 -8.61 -2.66 1.01
C LEU A 393 -9.99 -3.12 1.47
N PRO A 394 -10.96 -3.27 0.54
CA PRO A 394 -12.20 -3.98 0.81
C PRO A 394 -11.93 -5.42 1.28
N SER A 395 -12.88 -6.03 2.01
CA SER A 395 -12.72 -7.37 2.60
C SER A 395 -12.30 -8.44 1.59
N ASN A 396 -13.01 -8.54 0.47
CA ASN A 396 -12.69 -9.48 -0.62
C ASN A 396 -11.28 -9.28 -1.22
N HIS A 397 -10.80 -8.03 -1.29
CA HIS A 397 -9.45 -7.74 -1.77
C HIS A 397 -8.39 -8.14 -0.74
N LYS A 398 -8.70 -8.03 0.56
CA LYS A 398 -7.82 -8.48 1.64
C LYS A 398 -7.64 -10.00 1.59
N GLU A 399 -8.72 -10.76 1.45
CA GLU A 399 -8.67 -12.23 1.34
C GLU A 399 -7.83 -12.66 0.13
N CYS A 400 -8.11 -12.10 -1.05
CA CYS A 400 -7.34 -12.36 -2.27
C CYS A 400 -5.85 -12.02 -2.11
N PHE A 401 -5.56 -10.89 -1.46
CA PHE A 401 -4.18 -10.46 -1.19
C PHE A 401 -3.46 -11.36 -0.18
N LEU A 402 -4.13 -11.76 0.91
CA LEU A 402 -3.56 -12.65 1.91
C LEU A 402 -3.28 -14.04 1.33
N TYR A 403 -4.02 -14.46 0.32
CA TYR A 403 -3.82 -15.74 -0.34
C TYR A 403 -2.44 -15.90 -1.01
N PHE A 404 -1.77 -14.78 -1.34
CA PHE A 404 -0.38 -14.83 -1.81
C PHE A 404 0.60 -15.45 -0.79
N GLY A 405 0.24 -15.50 0.49
CA GLY A 405 1.02 -16.17 1.53
C GLY A 405 1.14 -17.70 1.35
N MET A 406 0.25 -18.31 0.57
CA MET A 406 0.30 -19.74 0.25
C MET A 406 1.43 -20.12 -0.71
N PHE A 407 1.97 -19.14 -1.44
CA PHE A 407 3.00 -19.41 -2.44
C PHE A 407 4.40 -19.28 -1.79
N PRO A 408 5.36 -20.13 -2.18
CA PRO A 408 6.78 -19.99 -1.87
C PRO A 408 7.37 -18.60 -2.16
N GLU A 409 8.50 -18.31 -1.53
CA GLU A 409 9.32 -17.14 -1.85
C GLU A 409 9.73 -17.14 -3.32
N ASP A 410 9.79 -15.94 -3.91
CA ASP A 410 10.15 -15.71 -5.32
C ASP A 410 9.30 -16.44 -6.39
N GLU A 411 8.22 -17.14 -6.01
CA GLU A 411 7.37 -17.84 -6.98
C GLU A 411 6.60 -16.85 -7.87
N THR A 412 6.73 -17.04 -9.19
CA THR A 412 5.88 -16.35 -10.17
C THR A 412 4.61 -17.17 -10.41
N ILE A 413 3.46 -16.52 -10.25
CA ILE A 413 2.15 -17.15 -10.31
C ILE A 413 1.47 -16.71 -11.61
N SER A 414 0.95 -17.64 -12.39
CA SER A 414 0.15 -17.27 -13.56
C SER A 414 -1.17 -16.65 -13.13
N ARG A 415 -1.58 -15.58 -13.82
CA ARG A 415 -2.86 -14.88 -13.60
C ARG A 415 -4.02 -15.86 -13.58
N GLU A 416 -4.08 -16.76 -14.56
CA GLU A 416 -5.19 -17.71 -14.70
C GLU A 416 -5.27 -18.68 -13.52
N ARG A 417 -4.12 -19.18 -13.04
CA ARG A 417 -4.06 -20.04 -11.84
C ARG A 417 -4.55 -19.28 -10.63
N LEU A 418 -4.07 -18.05 -10.43
CA LEU A 418 -4.46 -17.21 -9.28
C LEU A 418 -5.97 -16.93 -9.25
N ILE A 419 -6.53 -16.51 -10.39
CA ILE A 419 -7.97 -16.22 -10.51
C ILE A 419 -8.81 -17.46 -10.19
N ARG A 420 -8.44 -18.62 -10.74
CA ARG A 420 -9.15 -19.88 -10.47
C ARG A 420 -9.12 -20.26 -8.99
N LEU A 421 -7.98 -20.05 -8.32
CA LEU A 421 -7.85 -20.32 -6.90
C LEU A 421 -8.73 -19.38 -6.08
N TRP A 422 -8.71 -18.07 -6.32
CA TRP A 422 -9.57 -17.13 -5.60
C TRP A 422 -11.08 -17.39 -5.78
N ILE A 423 -11.48 -17.84 -6.97
CA ILE A 423 -12.87 -18.23 -7.22
C ILE A 423 -13.21 -19.53 -6.46
N ALA A 424 -12.31 -20.52 -6.48
CA ALA A 424 -12.51 -21.80 -5.79
C ALA A 424 -12.62 -21.64 -4.27
N GLU A 425 -11.84 -20.73 -3.69
CA GLU A 425 -11.88 -20.38 -2.26
C GLU A 425 -13.10 -19.50 -1.88
N GLY A 426 -13.84 -18.99 -2.88
CA GLY A 426 -15.03 -18.17 -2.64
C GLY A 426 -14.76 -16.72 -2.22
N PHE A 427 -13.51 -16.23 -2.36
CA PHE A 427 -13.15 -14.85 -2.06
C PHE A 427 -13.79 -13.84 -3.03
N VAL A 428 -14.16 -14.30 -4.22
CA VAL A 428 -14.73 -13.46 -5.28
C VAL A 428 -16.22 -13.74 -5.41
N ARG A 429 -17.04 -12.72 -5.12
CA ARG A 429 -18.50 -12.78 -5.23
C ARG A 429 -18.97 -12.09 -6.52
N PRO A 430 -20.06 -12.56 -7.14
CA PRO A 430 -20.68 -11.87 -8.27
C PRO A 430 -21.18 -10.48 -7.84
N ASP A 431 -20.97 -9.46 -8.66
CA ASP A 431 -21.45 -8.08 -8.41
C ASP A 431 -22.75 -7.76 -9.18
N GLY A 432 -23.38 -8.79 -9.77
CA GLY A 432 -24.62 -8.69 -10.53
C GLY A 432 -24.49 -8.14 -11.96
N VAL A 433 -23.33 -7.57 -12.31
CA VAL A 433 -23.07 -6.93 -13.61
C VAL A 433 -21.95 -7.64 -14.37
N LYS A 434 -20.89 -8.04 -13.66
CA LYS A 434 -19.68 -8.69 -14.21
C LYS A 434 -19.65 -10.17 -13.89
N THR A 435 -18.91 -10.93 -14.70
CA THR A 435 -18.58 -12.33 -14.36
C THR A 435 -17.62 -12.38 -13.17
N VAL A 436 -17.60 -13.49 -12.44
CA VAL A 436 -16.69 -13.67 -11.29
C VAL A 436 -15.22 -13.55 -11.70
N GLU A 437 -14.85 -13.97 -12.91
CA GLU A 437 -13.51 -13.80 -13.46
C GLU A 437 -13.17 -12.33 -13.69
N ALA A 438 -14.12 -11.53 -14.19
CA ALA A 438 -13.92 -10.10 -14.41
C ALA A 438 -13.82 -9.33 -13.09
N VAL A 439 -14.56 -9.75 -12.05
CA VAL A 439 -14.41 -9.22 -10.69
C VAL A 439 -13.03 -9.57 -10.13
N ALA A 440 -12.60 -10.83 -10.24
CA ALA A 440 -11.28 -11.29 -9.81
C ALA A 440 -10.14 -10.54 -10.52
N GLN A 441 -10.29 -10.30 -11.82
CA GLN A 441 -9.35 -9.51 -12.61
C GLN A 441 -9.27 -8.07 -12.12
N THR A 442 -10.41 -7.46 -11.78
CA THR A 442 -10.47 -6.09 -11.23
C THR A 442 -9.75 -6.03 -9.87
N ILE A 443 -9.92 -7.05 -9.02
CA ILE A 443 -9.20 -7.17 -7.75
C ILE A 443 -7.69 -7.23 -7.99
N LEU A 444 -7.21 -8.09 -8.90
CA LEU A 444 -5.79 -8.20 -9.21
C LEU A 444 -5.21 -6.87 -9.72
N THR A 445 -5.91 -6.19 -10.63
CA THR A 445 -5.51 -4.87 -11.13
C THR A 445 -5.40 -3.86 -9.98
N ASN A 446 -6.39 -3.81 -9.07
CA ASN A 446 -6.35 -2.92 -7.91
C ASN A 446 -5.15 -3.20 -6.99
N LEU A 447 -4.79 -4.46 -6.79
CA LEU A 447 -3.61 -4.83 -5.99
C LEU A 447 -2.30 -4.41 -6.65
N ILE A 448 -2.21 -4.52 -7.99
CA ILE A 448 -1.06 -4.06 -8.76
C ILE A 448 -0.93 -2.53 -8.69
N ASP A 449 -2.03 -1.81 -8.87
CA ASP A 449 -2.05 -0.34 -8.87
C ASP A 449 -1.61 0.24 -7.52
N ARG A 450 -1.97 -0.46 -6.43
CA ARG A 450 -1.57 -0.16 -5.05
C ARG A 450 -0.15 -0.61 -4.68
N ASN A 451 0.64 -1.13 -5.63
CA ASN A 451 1.99 -1.68 -5.42
C ASN A 451 2.06 -2.86 -4.43
N LEU A 452 0.96 -3.58 -4.25
CA LEU A 452 0.92 -4.76 -3.40
C LEU A 452 1.34 -6.02 -4.17
N VAL A 453 1.16 -6.01 -5.50
CA VAL A 453 1.53 -7.11 -6.39
C VAL A 453 2.40 -6.59 -7.53
N VAL A 454 3.47 -7.31 -7.84
CA VAL A 454 4.40 -7.01 -8.93
C VAL A 454 4.05 -7.88 -10.13
N VAL A 455 3.98 -7.28 -11.31
CA VAL A 455 3.81 -8.01 -12.57
C VAL A 455 5.16 -8.55 -13.02
N SER A 456 5.25 -9.85 -13.24
CA SER A 456 6.46 -10.54 -13.67
C SER A 456 6.51 -10.77 -15.18
N ALA A 457 5.35 -10.92 -15.82
CA ALA A 457 5.23 -11.02 -17.27
C ALA A 457 3.83 -10.58 -17.72
N ARG A 458 3.74 -10.08 -18.94
CA ARG A 458 2.47 -9.75 -19.63
C ARG A 458 2.33 -10.55 -20.93
N GLU A 459 1.10 -10.71 -21.39
CA GLU A 459 0.76 -11.29 -22.70
C GLU A 459 0.99 -10.24 -23.80
N ILE A 460 0.93 -10.66 -25.08
CA ILE A 460 1.10 -9.77 -26.24
C ILE A 460 0.05 -8.65 -26.26
N ASP A 461 -1.14 -8.92 -25.73
CA ASP A 461 -2.24 -7.95 -25.61
C ASP A 461 -2.12 -7.04 -24.36
N GLY A 462 -0.98 -7.06 -23.67
CA GLY A 462 -0.69 -6.25 -22.50
C GLY A 462 -1.37 -6.72 -21.20
N ARG A 463 -2.16 -7.79 -21.22
CA ARG A 463 -2.76 -8.32 -19.99
C ARG A 463 -1.70 -9.02 -19.13
N VAL A 464 -1.92 -9.04 -17.82
CA VAL A 464 -1.02 -9.72 -16.86
C VAL A 464 -0.97 -11.21 -17.18
N LYS A 465 0.22 -11.73 -17.44
CA LYS A 465 0.47 -13.17 -17.63
C LYS A 465 0.85 -13.81 -16.31
N ASN A 466 1.89 -13.25 -15.67
CA ASN A 466 2.43 -13.73 -14.40
C ASN A 466 2.58 -12.55 -13.43
N CYS A 467 2.36 -12.82 -12.15
CA CYS A 467 2.54 -11.87 -11.07
C CYS A 467 3.16 -12.54 -9.84
N ARG A 468 3.73 -11.74 -8.94
CA ARG A 468 4.26 -12.16 -7.66
C ARG A 468 4.11 -11.06 -6.62
N VAL A 469 4.24 -11.40 -5.34
CA VAL A 469 4.51 -10.42 -4.28
C VAL A 469 6.02 -10.38 -4.02
N SER A 470 6.55 -9.25 -3.56
CA SER A 470 7.94 -9.20 -3.11
C SER A 470 8.10 -9.91 -1.76
N ASN A 471 9.31 -10.34 -1.44
CA ASN A 471 9.61 -11.06 -0.20
C ASN A 471 9.20 -10.26 1.04
N LEU A 472 9.41 -8.94 1.06
CA LEU A 472 8.93 -8.08 2.15
C LEU A 472 7.40 -8.01 2.25
N VAL A 473 6.70 -7.99 1.11
CA VAL A 473 5.23 -7.98 1.09
C VAL A 473 4.68 -9.35 1.50
N ARG A 474 5.36 -10.44 1.11
CA ARG A 474 5.02 -11.81 1.51
C ARG A 474 5.15 -12.00 3.01
N GLU A 475 6.25 -11.55 3.61
CA GLU A 475 6.44 -11.60 5.07
C GLU A 475 5.36 -10.77 5.80
N PHE A 476 4.97 -9.62 5.25
CA PHE A 476 3.82 -8.87 5.74
C PHE A 476 2.53 -9.68 5.68
N ILE A 477 2.24 -10.33 4.55
CA ILE A 477 1.08 -11.20 4.39
C ILE A 477 1.10 -12.31 5.44
N ILE A 478 2.21 -13.02 5.60
CA ILE A 478 2.36 -14.11 6.59
C ILE A 478 2.10 -13.60 8.01
N SER A 479 2.59 -12.40 8.35
CA SER A 479 2.36 -11.78 9.66
C SER A 479 0.87 -11.51 9.94
N LYS A 480 0.08 -11.24 8.89
CA LYS A 480 -1.37 -10.96 8.96
C LYS A 480 -2.23 -12.20 8.79
N ALA A 481 -1.74 -13.19 8.06
CA ALA A 481 -2.45 -14.41 7.72
C ALA A 481 -2.45 -15.46 8.83
N LYS A 482 -2.02 -15.16 10.06
CA LYS A 482 -1.97 -16.12 11.19
C LYS A 482 -3.30 -16.82 11.50
N HIS A 483 -4.43 -16.25 11.09
CA HIS A 483 -5.77 -16.84 11.20
C HIS A 483 -6.40 -17.23 9.85
N PHE A 484 -5.65 -17.09 8.76
CA PHE A 484 -6.09 -17.30 7.37
C PHE A 484 -5.30 -18.42 6.68
N ILE A 485 -4.01 -18.58 6.99
CA ILE A 485 -3.09 -19.57 6.43
C ILE A 485 -2.19 -20.11 7.55
N THR A 486 -1.98 -21.42 7.61
CA THR A 486 -0.93 -22.04 8.44
C THR A 486 0.33 -22.24 7.61
N VAL A 487 1.41 -21.55 7.96
CA VAL A 487 2.72 -21.70 7.31
C VAL A 487 3.57 -22.66 8.15
N PHE A 488 3.97 -23.79 7.58
CA PHE A 488 4.88 -24.75 8.22
C PHE A 488 6.33 -24.38 7.93
N GLY A 489 7.20 -24.49 8.94
CA GLY A 489 8.64 -24.32 8.75
C GLY A 489 9.23 -25.43 7.87
N SER A 490 10.33 -25.16 7.17
CA SER A 490 11.01 -26.16 6.31
C SER A 490 11.44 -27.43 7.05
N GLN A 491 11.61 -27.37 8.37
CA GLN A 491 11.86 -28.54 9.23
C GLN A 491 10.60 -29.33 9.60
N GLU A 492 9.42 -28.68 9.67
CA GLU A 492 8.16 -29.32 10.07
C GLU A 492 7.49 -30.07 8.92
N CYS A 493 7.80 -29.71 7.67
CA CYS A 493 7.26 -30.37 6.48
C CYS A 493 7.65 -31.85 6.36
N TRP A 494 8.78 -32.29 6.95
CA TRP A 494 9.20 -33.70 6.83
C TRP A 494 8.43 -34.67 7.73
N GLU A 495 7.98 -34.22 8.90
CA GLU A 495 7.24 -35.08 9.83
C GLU A 495 5.79 -35.31 9.35
N TYR A 496 5.18 -34.35 8.64
CA TYR A 496 3.82 -34.53 8.11
C TYR A 496 3.77 -35.35 6.82
N CYS A 497 4.75 -35.21 5.92
CA CYS A 497 4.76 -35.96 4.65
C CYS A 497 5.14 -37.45 4.82
N SER A 498 5.74 -37.84 5.94
CA SER A 498 6.11 -39.23 6.22
C SER A 498 4.95 -40.08 6.75
N GLY A 499 3.81 -39.47 7.11
CA GLY A 499 2.58 -40.17 7.53
C GLY A 499 1.64 -40.60 6.40
N PHE A 500 1.97 -40.32 5.14
CA PHE A 500 1.12 -40.60 3.97
C PHE A 500 1.76 -41.57 2.93
N ARG A 501 2.68 -42.44 3.36
CA ARG A 501 3.17 -43.55 2.52
C ARG A 501 2.49 -44.87 2.82
#